data_AF-A0A842KHN1-F1
#
_entry.id   AF-A0A842KHN1-F1
#
_cell.length_a   1.000
_cell.length_b   1.000
_cell.length_c   1.000
_cell.angle_alpha   90.00
_cell.angle_beta   90.00
_cell.angle_gamma   90.00
#
_symmetry.space_group_name_H-M   'P 1'
#
loop_
_entity.id
_entity.type
_entity.pdbx_description
1 polymer ?
#
loop_
_entity_poly.entity_id
_entity_poly.type
_entity_poly.pdbx_seq_one_letter_code
_entity_poly.pdbx_strand_id
1 'polypeptide(L)'
;MDNVSITIVAILLFLFAWFGVMIITTKPKEEEKEERVEKVEKVEKAGEKNEIEIYKKRIEELEGKIKKIEEERPANEKLLSWLTELYRENEILRMRLSQVGNPTGDLMKYENEKLLQELESHKKKIGELENEIRELKNSINYYRDLVSKLQGSYTVLNKYNYRVCIRDIETGEYKYELVKLPHDFDPFNPSYITGDGIEVYEEYGIRIPTKLGDIIREEFKKDIFNEIEFK
;
A
#
# COMPACT_ATOMS: atom_id res chain seq x y z
N MET A 1 -12.50 31.00 97.38
CA MET A 1 -13.31 30.46 96.25
C MET A 1 -13.29 28.99 96.48
N ASP A 2 -14.43 28.46 96.90
CA ASP A 2 -14.45 27.21 97.64
C ASP A 2 -14.87 26.09 96.70
N ASN A 3 -14.60 24.83 97.04
CA ASN A 3 -14.78 23.71 96.09
C ASN A 3 -16.20 23.61 95.49
N VAL A 4 -17.20 24.10 96.23
CA VAL A 4 -18.61 24.20 95.77
C VAL A 4 -18.78 25.14 94.57
N SER A 5 -18.03 26.25 94.51
CA SER A 5 -18.06 27.17 93.35
C SER A 5 -17.50 26.51 92.09
N ILE A 6 -16.53 25.61 92.23
CA ILE A 6 -15.84 24.95 91.11
C ILE A 6 -16.73 23.86 90.49
N THR A 7 -17.41 23.06 91.30
CA THR A 7 -18.32 22.00 90.81
C THR A 7 -19.54 22.57 90.09
N ILE A 8 -20.10 23.72 90.54
CA ILE A 8 -21.23 24.38 89.86
C ILE A 8 -20.85 24.83 88.44
N VAL A 9 -19.66 25.41 88.27
CA VAL A 9 -19.17 25.86 86.95
C VAL A 9 -18.94 24.68 85.99
N ALA A 10 -18.41 23.56 86.49
CA ALA A 10 -18.18 22.35 85.69
C ALA A 10 -19.49 21.77 85.12
N ILE A 11 -20.57 21.75 85.91
CA ILE A 11 -21.89 21.25 85.49
C ILE A 11 -22.50 22.13 84.39
N LEU A 12 -22.37 23.45 84.50
CA LEU A 12 -22.91 24.39 83.51
C LEU A 12 -22.25 24.23 82.13
N LEU A 13 -20.93 24.06 82.06
CA LEU A 13 -20.21 23.87 80.80
C LEU A 13 -20.65 22.59 80.05
N PHE A 14 -20.93 21.51 80.79
CA PHE A 14 -21.38 20.24 80.19
C PHE A 14 -22.75 20.37 79.51
N LEU A 15 -23.68 21.13 80.12
CA LEU A 15 -25.02 21.36 79.55
C LEU A 15 -24.98 22.16 78.24
N PHE A 16 -24.12 23.18 78.14
CA PHE A 16 -23.96 23.94 76.89
C PHE A 16 -23.37 23.10 75.76
N ALA A 17 -22.40 22.22 76.04
CA ALA A 17 -21.85 21.30 75.05
C ALA A 17 -22.92 20.35 74.49
N TRP A 18 -23.82 19.84 75.35
CA TRP A 18 -24.91 18.96 74.93
C TRP A 18 -25.91 19.64 73.99
N PHE A 19 -26.29 20.90 74.26
CA PHE A 19 -27.21 21.65 73.41
C PHE A 19 -26.64 21.96 72.02
N GLY A 20 -25.33 22.25 71.90
CA GLY A 20 -24.70 22.59 70.63
C GLY A 20 -24.78 21.47 69.58
N VAL A 21 -24.63 20.21 70.00
CA VAL A 21 -24.67 19.03 69.10
C VAL A 21 -26.07 18.82 68.49
N MET A 22 -27.12 19.17 69.21
CA MET A 22 -28.51 18.85 68.82
C MET A 22 -29.08 19.75 67.70
N ILE A 23 -28.47 20.90 67.44
CA ILE A 23 -29.01 21.93 66.52
C ILE A 23 -28.60 21.70 65.06
N ILE A 24 -27.46 21.05 64.80
CA ILE A 24 -26.82 21.01 63.47
C ILE A 24 -27.47 19.98 62.50
N THR A 25 -28.32 19.08 62.98
CA THR A 25 -28.59 17.80 62.30
C THR A 25 -29.85 17.71 61.39
N THR A 26 -30.47 18.82 60.92
CA THR A 26 -31.76 18.76 60.18
C THR A 26 -32.05 19.80 59.05
N LYS A 27 -32.12 19.39 57.73
CA LYS A 27 -33.05 19.82 56.60
C LYS A 27 -32.48 19.78 55.11
N PRO A 28 -33.29 19.50 54.03
CA PRO A 28 -32.94 19.51 52.55
C PRO A 28 -33.93 20.36 51.63
N LYS A 29 -34.13 20.33 50.26
CA LYS A 29 -33.64 19.60 49.02
C LYS A 29 -34.06 20.30 47.63
N GLU A 30 -33.37 19.97 46.51
CA GLU A 30 -33.65 19.86 45.00
C GLU A 30 -34.70 20.64 44.12
N GLU A 31 -34.29 21.16 42.91
CA GLU A 31 -34.89 21.06 41.51
C GLU A 31 -34.18 21.95 40.39
N GLU A 32 -34.63 21.95 39.10
CA GLU A 32 -34.22 22.72 37.85
C GLU A 32 -32.99 22.34 36.93
N LYS A 33 -33.18 21.76 35.71
CA LYS A 33 -32.25 21.77 34.51
C LYS A 33 -32.91 21.23 33.19
N GLU A 34 -32.88 21.91 32.00
CA GLU A 34 -33.08 21.20 30.69
C GLU A 34 -32.72 21.88 29.31
N GLU A 35 -32.77 23.21 29.12
CA GLU A 35 -33.20 23.80 27.81
C GLU A 35 -32.11 24.44 26.87
N ARG A 36 -31.02 23.76 26.41
CA ARG A 36 -29.88 24.51 25.79
C ARG A 36 -29.07 23.99 24.57
N VAL A 37 -29.61 23.16 23.66
CA VAL A 37 -28.77 22.37 22.70
C VAL A 37 -28.59 22.94 21.27
N GLU A 38 -29.50 23.75 20.73
CA GLU A 38 -29.82 23.77 19.28
C GLU A 38 -28.91 24.55 18.27
N LYS A 39 -27.69 25.00 18.60
CA LYS A 39 -27.08 26.17 17.86
C LYS A 39 -25.61 26.14 17.37
N VAL A 40 -24.99 24.98 17.17
CA VAL A 40 -23.50 24.88 17.03
C VAL A 40 -22.95 24.84 15.58
N GLU A 41 -23.70 24.35 14.61
CA GLU A 41 -23.14 23.52 13.52
C GLU A 41 -22.77 24.23 12.17
N LYS A 42 -22.12 25.41 12.15
CA LYS A 42 -22.01 26.15 10.84
C LYS A 42 -20.78 27.01 10.46
N VAL A 43 -19.64 26.99 11.15
CA VAL A 43 -18.53 27.95 10.87
C VAL A 43 -17.10 27.37 10.87
N GLU A 44 -16.91 26.09 10.58
CA GLU A 44 -15.60 25.42 10.77
C GLU A 44 -14.52 25.77 9.72
N LYS A 45 -14.88 25.98 8.45
CA LYS A 45 -13.90 26.03 7.33
C LYS A 45 -13.12 27.35 7.14
N ALA A 46 -12.99 28.15 8.20
CA ALA A 46 -12.09 29.31 8.26
C ALA A 46 -10.85 29.09 9.15
N GLY A 47 -10.72 27.90 9.75
CA GLY A 47 -9.68 27.58 10.75
C GLY A 47 -8.26 27.39 10.21
N GLU A 48 -8.06 26.43 9.30
CA GLU A 48 -6.74 25.81 9.01
C GLU A 48 -5.58 26.79 8.73
N LYS A 49 -5.82 27.92 8.05
CA LYS A 49 -4.76 28.93 7.80
C LYS A 49 -4.45 29.82 9.00
N ASN A 50 -5.44 30.11 9.86
CA ASN A 50 -5.17 30.72 11.17
C ASN A 50 -4.40 29.72 12.05
N GLU A 51 -4.79 28.45 12.03
CA GLU A 51 -4.24 27.42 12.92
C GLU A 51 -2.72 27.26 12.79
N ILE A 52 -2.15 27.20 11.58
CA ILE A 52 -0.69 27.07 11.41
C ILE A 52 0.08 28.27 11.99
N GLU A 53 -0.43 29.49 11.84
CA GLU A 53 0.20 30.70 12.37
C GLU A 53 -0.01 30.86 13.89
N ILE A 54 -1.17 30.42 14.39
CA ILE A 54 -1.44 30.22 15.81
C ILE A 54 -0.47 29.19 16.41
N TYR A 55 -0.24 28.04 15.76
CA TYR A 55 0.68 27.01 16.24
C TYR A 55 2.12 27.51 16.33
N LYS A 56 2.60 28.29 15.34
CA LYS A 56 3.94 28.91 15.45
C LYS A 56 4.06 29.86 16.64
N LYS A 57 3.11 30.80 16.79
CA LYS A 57 3.07 31.68 17.98
C LYS A 57 2.94 30.90 19.28
N ARG A 58 2.18 29.80 19.28
CA ARG A 58 1.99 28.95 20.46
C ARG A 58 3.26 28.18 20.82
N ILE A 59 4.09 27.78 19.85
CA ILE A 59 5.41 27.19 20.10
C ILE A 59 6.33 28.21 20.76
N GLU A 60 6.49 29.42 20.22
CA GLU A 60 7.29 30.48 20.85
C GLU A 60 6.77 30.85 22.25
N GLU A 61 5.44 30.91 22.43
CA GLU A 61 4.80 31.17 23.71
C GLU A 61 5.01 30.01 24.72
N LEU A 62 5.12 28.76 24.25
CA LEU A 62 5.39 27.59 25.07
C LEU A 62 6.88 27.48 25.43
N GLU A 63 7.79 27.72 24.50
CA GLU A 63 9.24 27.78 24.78
C GLU A 63 9.56 28.89 25.79
N GLY A 64 8.95 30.07 25.63
CA GLY A 64 9.03 31.16 26.60
C GLY A 64 8.41 30.84 27.98
N LYS A 65 7.44 29.93 28.05
CA LYS A 65 6.87 29.43 29.32
C LYS A 65 7.73 28.33 29.93
N ILE A 66 8.26 27.40 29.15
CA ILE A 66 9.18 26.34 29.60
C ILE A 66 10.40 26.98 30.26
N LYS A 67 11.02 27.96 29.58
CA LYS A 67 12.18 28.68 30.13
C LYS A 67 11.86 29.39 31.44
N LYS A 68 10.69 30.03 31.55
CA LYS A 68 10.21 30.60 32.83
C LYS A 68 9.93 29.55 33.90
N ILE A 69 9.47 28.35 33.54
CA ILE A 69 9.22 27.26 34.49
C ILE A 69 10.54 26.68 35.03
N GLU A 70 11.57 26.59 34.19
CA GLU A 70 12.93 26.21 34.58
C GLU A 70 13.58 27.27 35.50
N GLU A 71 13.38 28.56 35.20
CA GLU A 71 13.88 29.70 35.98
C GLU A 71 13.10 29.91 37.30
N GLU A 72 11.76 29.77 37.31
CA GLU A 72 10.90 30.00 38.49
C GLU A 72 10.85 28.84 39.50
N ARG A 73 11.20 27.59 39.09
CA ARG A 73 11.01 26.34 39.87
C ARG A 73 9.68 26.33 40.65
N PRO A 74 8.54 26.32 39.96
CA PRO A 74 7.24 26.64 40.56
C PRO A 74 6.89 25.74 41.75
N ALA A 75 6.39 26.36 42.82
CA ALA A 75 5.99 25.68 44.05
C ALA A 75 4.93 24.59 43.81
N ASN A 76 4.95 23.57 44.68
CA ASN A 76 4.25 22.29 44.48
C ASN A 76 2.75 22.42 44.17
N GLU A 77 2.08 23.44 44.70
CA GLU A 77 0.66 23.74 44.45
C GLU A 77 0.36 24.11 42.99
N LYS A 78 1.26 24.85 42.33
CA LYS A 78 1.12 25.25 40.90
C LYS A 78 1.25 24.01 39.99
N LEU A 79 2.12 23.07 40.36
CA LEU A 79 2.26 21.77 39.70
C LEU A 79 1.01 20.89 39.90
N LEU A 80 0.42 20.87 41.10
CA LEU A 80 -0.82 20.16 41.39
C LEU A 80 -2.03 20.74 40.63
N SER A 81 -2.08 22.06 40.42
CA SER A 81 -3.08 22.70 39.56
C SER A 81 -2.96 22.19 38.13
N TRP A 82 -1.78 22.27 37.52
CA TRP A 82 -1.55 21.79 36.15
C TRP A 82 -1.78 20.29 36.00
N LEU A 83 -1.43 19.48 37.01
CA LEU A 83 -1.71 18.04 37.01
C LEU A 83 -3.23 17.79 36.98
N THR A 84 -4.01 18.54 37.77
CA THR A 84 -5.48 18.45 37.81
C THR A 84 -6.10 18.89 36.48
N GLU A 85 -5.59 19.95 35.86
CA GLU A 85 -6.01 20.41 34.53
C GLU A 85 -5.70 19.37 33.45
N LEU A 86 -4.48 18.80 33.44
CA LEU A 86 -4.08 17.75 32.50
C LEU A 86 -4.90 16.46 32.64
N TYR A 87 -5.25 16.04 33.88
CA TYR A 87 -6.18 14.92 34.08
C TYR A 87 -7.56 15.21 33.50
N ARG A 88 -8.08 16.43 33.68
CA ARG A 88 -9.38 16.86 33.13
C ARG A 88 -9.36 16.94 31.61
N GLU A 89 -8.29 17.43 31.01
CA GLU A 89 -8.10 17.43 29.56
C GLU A 89 -7.96 16.01 29.00
N ASN A 90 -7.24 15.12 29.68
CA ASN A 90 -7.13 13.71 29.29
C ASN A 90 -8.50 13.01 29.27
N GLU A 91 -9.35 13.29 30.26
CA GLU A 91 -10.70 12.72 30.33
C GLU A 91 -11.64 13.30 29.26
N ILE A 92 -11.53 14.61 28.96
CA ILE A 92 -12.25 15.23 27.83
C ILE A 92 -11.79 14.63 26.49
N LEU A 93 -10.50 14.37 26.32
CA LEU A 93 -9.95 13.69 25.15
C LEU A 93 -10.40 12.23 25.07
N ARG A 94 -10.51 11.50 26.19
CA ARG A 94 -11.08 10.14 26.25
C ARG A 94 -12.55 10.12 25.85
N MET A 95 -13.36 11.06 26.34
CA MET A 95 -14.76 11.18 25.94
C MET A 95 -14.92 11.56 24.46
N ARG A 96 -14.06 12.42 23.92
CA ARG A 96 -14.03 12.71 22.47
C ARG A 96 -13.57 11.49 21.66
N LEU A 97 -12.59 10.75 22.15
CA LEU A 97 -12.10 9.53 21.51
C LEU A 97 -13.15 8.42 21.52
N SER A 98 -14.03 8.33 22.53
CA SER A 98 -15.16 7.40 22.51
C SER A 98 -16.34 7.87 21.64
N GLN A 99 -16.53 9.19 21.47
CA GLN A 99 -17.49 9.77 20.53
C GLN A 99 -17.07 9.62 19.06
N VAL A 100 -15.76 9.65 18.77
CA VAL A 100 -15.17 9.37 17.44
C VAL A 100 -14.89 7.86 17.26
N GLY A 101 -14.88 7.09 18.35
CA GLY A 101 -14.30 5.75 18.46
C GLY A 101 -15.22 4.60 18.05
N ASN A 102 -15.84 4.67 16.88
CA ASN A 102 -16.14 3.52 16.01
C ASN A 102 -16.87 3.97 14.73
N PRO A 103 -16.25 3.95 13.53
CA PRO A 103 -17.03 3.63 12.33
C PRO A 103 -17.69 2.28 12.56
N THR A 104 -19.02 2.21 12.47
CA THR A 104 -19.80 1.09 13.01
C THR A 104 -19.32 -0.25 12.46
N GLY A 105 -19.16 -1.25 13.32
CA GLY A 105 -18.59 -2.55 12.94
C GLY A 105 -19.34 -3.24 11.79
N ASP A 106 -20.63 -2.96 11.62
CA ASP A 106 -21.44 -3.49 10.51
C ASP A 106 -21.16 -2.80 9.16
N LEU A 107 -20.73 -1.54 9.19
CA LEU A 107 -20.27 -0.80 8.00
C LEU A 107 -18.93 -1.38 7.51
N MET A 108 -18.00 -1.65 8.43
CA MET A 108 -16.77 -2.38 8.12
C MET A 108 -17.03 -3.84 7.71
N LYS A 109 -18.02 -4.55 8.29
CA LYS A 109 -18.39 -5.90 7.80
C LYS A 109 -18.86 -5.84 6.35
N TYR A 110 -19.76 -4.92 6.02
CA TYR A 110 -20.30 -4.76 4.67
C TYR A 110 -19.20 -4.41 3.64
N GLU A 111 -18.27 -3.51 4.00
CA GLU A 111 -17.14 -3.18 3.13
C GLU A 111 -16.18 -4.36 2.95
N ASN A 112 -15.85 -5.10 4.03
CA ASN A 112 -15.05 -6.31 3.92
C ASN A 112 -15.75 -7.41 3.10
N GLU A 113 -17.06 -7.60 3.24
CA GLU A 113 -17.83 -8.59 2.48
C GLU A 113 -17.87 -8.24 0.98
N LYS A 114 -18.04 -6.95 0.64
CA LYS A 114 -17.92 -6.43 -0.73
C LYS A 114 -16.51 -6.65 -1.30
N LEU A 115 -15.46 -6.32 -0.53
CA LEU A 115 -14.07 -6.55 -0.93
C LEU A 115 -13.74 -8.04 -1.12
N LEU A 116 -14.32 -8.93 -0.30
CA LEU A 116 -14.20 -10.38 -0.49
C LEU A 116 -14.89 -10.85 -1.77
N GLN A 117 -16.08 -10.34 -2.09
CA GLN A 117 -16.77 -10.65 -3.36
C GLN A 117 -15.98 -10.14 -4.58
N GLU A 118 -15.44 -8.92 -4.52
CA GLU A 118 -14.59 -8.35 -5.58
C GLU A 118 -13.32 -9.18 -5.77
N LEU A 119 -12.63 -9.53 -4.68
CA LEU A 119 -11.43 -10.36 -4.68
C LEU A 119 -11.69 -11.78 -5.22
N GLU A 120 -12.83 -12.39 -4.90
CA GLU A 120 -13.21 -13.70 -5.44
C GLU A 120 -13.57 -13.61 -6.94
N SER A 121 -14.22 -12.52 -7.37
CA SER A 121 -14.46 -12.26 -8.80
C SER A 121 -13.15 -12.07 -9.59
N HIS A 122 -12.16 -11.42 -8.99
CA HIS A 122 -10.84 -11.23 -9.58
C HIS A 122 -10.06 -12.55 -9.65
N LYS A 123 -10.07 -13.38 -8.59
CA LYS A 123 -9.51 -14.75 -8.66
C LYS A 123 -10.13 -15.57 -9.78
N LYS A 124 -11.45 -15.56 -9.92
CA LYS A 124 -12.15 -16.30 -10.97
C LYS A 124 -11.70 -15.84 -12.36
N LYS A 125 -11.64 -14.51 -12.58
CA LYS A 125 -11.18 -13.94 -13.85
C LYS A 125 -9.71 -14.22 -14.14
N ILE A 126 -8.85 -14.26 -13.11
CA ILE A 126 -7.44 -14.69 -13.27
C ILE A 126 -7.39 -16.16 -13.69
N GLY A 127 -8.15 -17.05 -13.06
CA GLY A 127 -8.21 -18.47 -13.44
C GLY A 127 -8.75 -18.70 -14.86
N GLU A 128 -9.71 -17.89 -15.31
CA GLU A 128 -10.20 -17.86 -16.70
C GLU A 128 -9.07 -17.47 -17.67
N LEU A 129 -8.40 -16.33 -17.43
CA LEU A 129 -7.28 -15.86 -18.25
C LEU A 129 -6.07 -16.83 -18.23
N GLU A 130 -5.79 -17.50 -17.11
CA GLU A 130 -4.73 -18.52 -17.03
C GLU A 130 -5.05 -19.77 -17.85
N ASN A 131 -6.33 -20.13 -17.99
CA ASN A 131 -6.77 -21.20 -18.88
C ASN A 131 -6.67 -20.77 -20.34
N GLU A 132 -7.14 -19.57 -20.71
CA GLU A 132 -6.97 -19.00 -22.06
C GLU A 132 -5.48 -18.96 -22.47
N ILE A 133 -4.60 -18.48 -21.59
CA ILE A 133 -3.14 -18.46 -21.82
C ILE A 133 -2.58 -19.89 -22.02
N ARG A 134 -3.13 -20.91 -21.35
CA ARG A 134 -2.72 -22.31 -21.51
C ARG A 134 -3.17 -22.88 -22.86
N GLU A 135 -4.40 -22.59 -23.27
CA GLU A 135 -4.96 -23.02 -24.56
C GLU A 135 -4.27 -22.33 -25.75
N LEU A 136 -3.96 -21.04 -25.63
CA LEU A 136 -3.16 -20.30 -26.60
C LEU A 136 -1.73 -20.85 -26.70
N LYS A 137 -1.07 -21.16 -25.58
CA LYS A 137 0.26 -21.81 -25.58
C LYS A 137 0.23 -23.18 -26.24
N ASN A 138 -0.79 -23.99 -25.99
CA ASN A 138 -0.96 -25.30 -26.64
C ASN A 138 -1.18 -25.15 -28.15
N SER A 139 -2.01 -24.19 -28.56
CA SER A 139 -2.25 -23.85 -29.98
C SER A 139 -0.97 -23.39 -30.67
N ILE A 140 -0.19 -22.49 -30.04
CA ILE A 140 1.12 -22.03 -30.56
C ILE A 140 2.10 -23.20 -30.72
N ASN A 141 2.13 -24.14 -29.76
CA ASN A 141 2.99 -25.33 -29.86
C ASN A 141 2.56 -26.25 -31.01
N TYR A 142 1.26 -26.44 -31.25
CA TYR A 142 0.73 -27.18 -32.39
C TYR A 142 1.12 -26.52 -33.73
N TYR A 143 0.94 -25.20 -33.86
CA TYR A 143 1.35 -24.47 -35.07
C TYR A 143 2.87 -24.47 -35.26
N ARG A 144 3.68 -24.39 -34.19
CA ARG A 144 5.14 -24.50 -34.25
C ARG A 144 5.60 -25.88 -34.75
N ASP A 145 4.94 -26.97 -34.33
CA ASP A 145 5.22 -28.32 -34.82
C ASP A 145 4.81 -28.49 -36.30
N LEU A 146 3.64 -27.97 -36.69
CA LEU A 146 3.20 -27.93 -38.09
C LEU A 146 4.18 -27.17 -38.99
N VAL A 147 4.56 -25.94 -38.61
CA VAL A 147 5.56 -25.14 -39.32
C VAL A 147 6.91 -25.85 -39.35
N SER A 148 7.33 -26.49 -38.26
CA SER A 148 8.60 -27.25 -38.20
C SER A 148 8.64 -28.44 -39.16
N LYS A 149 7.49 -29.03 -39.49
CA LYS A 149 7.33 -30.12 -40.47
C LYS A 149 7.30 -29.61 -41.91
N LEU A 150 6.70 -28.45 -42.16
CA LEU A 150 6.65 -27.79 -43.47
C LEU A 150 8.01 -27.20 -43.87
N GLN A 151 8.64 -26.45 -42.96
CA GLN A 151 9.96 -25.84 -43.16
C GLN A 151 11.09 -26.89 -43.30
N GLY A 152 10.86 -28.13 -42.87
CA GLY A 152 11.74 -29.26 -43.15
C GLY A 152 12.98 -29.35 -42.25
N SER A 153 14.06 -29.90 -42.79
CA SER A 153 15.33 -30.14 -42.08
C SER A 153 16.51 -29.41 -42.73
N TYR A 154 17.53 -29.14 -41.91
CA TYR A 154 18.70 -28.35 -42.29
C TYR A 154 19.99 -29.09 -41.94
N THR A 155 21.06 -28.77 -42.66
CA THR A 155 22.41 -29.22 -42.32
C THR A 155 23.38 -28.08 -42.57
N VAL A 156 24.01 -27.59 -41.50
CA VAL A 156 25.12 -26.63 -41.59
C VAL A 156 26.29 -27.32 -42.28
N LEU A 157 26.81 -26.72 -43.37
CA LEU A 157 28.03 -27.18 -44.03
C LEU A 157 29.23 -26.31 -43.62
N ASN A 158 29.00 -25.00 -43.49
CA ASN A 158 29.86 -24.02 -42.81
C ASN A 158 29.03 -22.73 -42.59
N LYS A 159 29.62 -21.72 -41.93
CA LYS A 159 28.99 -20.41 -41.63
C LYS A 159 28.23 -19.77 -42.80
N TYR A 160 28.66 -19.98 -44.04
CA TYR A 160 28.10 -19.35 -45.24
C TYR A 160 27.35 -20.33 -46.17
N ASN A 161 27.26 -21.62 -45.82
CA ASN A 161 26.67 -22.65 -46.69
C ASN A 161 25.80 -23.64 -45.89
N TYR A 162 24.53 -23.72 -46.26
CA TYR A 162 23.53 -24.54 -45.56
C TYR A 162 22.78 -25.40 -46.56
N ARG A 163 22.71 -26.72 -46.31
CA ARG A 163 21.82 -27.60 -47.05
C ARG A 163 20.43 -27.56 -46.43
N VAL A 164 19.44 -27.30 -47.26
CA VAL A 164 18.02 -27.30 -46.94
C VAL A 164 17.36 -28.54 -47.52
N CYS A 165 16.46 -29.17 -46.77
CA CYS A 165 15.59 -30.24 -47.23
C CYS A 165 14.15 -29.90 -46.84
N ILE A 166 13.43 -29.30 -47.79
CA ILE A 166 12.01 -28.94 -47.64
C ILE A 166 11.17 -30.04 -48.31
N ARG A 167 10.06 -30.41 -47.68
CA ARG A 167 9.08 -31.30 -48.30
C ARG A 167 8.07 -30.49 -49.08
N ASP A 168 7.92 -30.81 -50.35
CA ASP A 168 6.88 -30.24 -51.19
C ASP A 168 5.49 -30.68 -50.69
N ILE A 169 4.54 -29.74 -50.61
CA ILE A 169 3.20 -30.00 -50.08
C ILE A 169 2.31 -30.65 -51.15
N GLU A 170 2.52 -30.33 -52.42
CA GLU A 170 1.71 -30.79 -53.56
C GLU A 170 2.18 -32.14 -54.09
N THR A 171 3.50 -32.32 -54.26
CA THR A 171 4.06 -33.61 -54.73
C THR A 171 4.43 -34.56 -53.59
N GLY A 172 4.63 -34.04 -52.37
CA GLY A 172 5.07 -34.83 -51.21
C GLY A 172 6.56 -35.20 -51.23
N GLU A 173 7.31 -34.81 -52.26
CA GLU A 173 8.73 -35.11 -52.46
C GLU A 173 9.65 -34.21 -51.62
N TYR A 174 10.92 -34.61 -51.45
CA TYR A 174 11.92 -33.81 -50.75
C TYR A 174 12.78 -33.02 -51.74
N LYS A 175 12.65 -31.70 -51.71
CA LYS A 175 13.47 -30.75 -52.48
C LYS A 175 14.70 -30.37 -51.65
N TYR A 176 15.88 -30.62 -52.23
CA TYR A 176 17.16 -30.28 -51.62
C TYR A 176 17.73 -29.02 -52.26
N GLU A 177 18.03 -28.02 -51.44
CA GLU A 177 18.57 -26.74 -51.87
C GLU A 177 19.87 -26.42 -51.11
N LEU A 178 20.76 -25.65 -51.73
CA LEU A 178 22.00 -25.18 -51.13
C LEU A 178 21.94 -23.65 -50.99
N VAL A 179 21.53 -23.19 -49.82
CA VAL A 179 21.56 -21.77 -49.46
C VAL A 179 23.02 -21.36 -49.27
N LYS A 180 23.43 -20.32 -50.00
CA LYS A 180 24.74 -19.67 -49.88
C LYS A 180 24.53 -18.24 -49.42
N LEU A 181 25.19 -17.87 -48.33
CA LEU A 181 25.19 -16.51 -47.80
C LEU A 181 26.44 -15.77 -48.32
N PRO A 182 26.35 -14.49 -48.70
CA PRO A 182 27.53 -13.69 -49.00
C PRO A 182 28.36 -13.42 -47.72
N HIS A 183 29.61 -12.98 -47.88
CA HIS A 183 30.55 -12.87 -46.75
C HIS A 183 30.20 -11.76 -45.76
N ASP A 184 29.51 -10.73 -46.25
CA ASP A 184 28.99 -9.54 -45.60
C ASP A 184 27.54 -9.68 -45.09
N PHE A 185 26.97 -10.89 -45.15
CA PHE A 185 25.59 -11.17 -44.72
C PHE A 185 25.36 -10.91 -43.22
N ASP A 186 24.43 -10.01 -42.88
CA ASP A 186 23.90 -9.85 -41.52
C ASP A 186 22.65 -10.73 -41.30
N PRO A 187 22.71 -11.79 -40.46
CA PRO A 187 21.55 -12.63 -40.16
C PRO A 187 20.59 -12.04 -39.11
N PHE A 188 20.92 -10.90 -38.49
CA PHE A 188 20.14 -10.30 -37.40
C PHE A 188 19.11 -9.28 -37.87
N ASN A 189 19.22 -8.76 -39.10
CA ASN A 189 18.38 -7.70 -39.64
C ASN A 189 17.68 -8.07 -40.98
N PRO A 190 16.72 -9.02 -40.99
CA PRO A 190 15.90 -9.29 -42.17
C PRO A 190 15.04 -8.07 -42.55
N SER A 191 14.86 -7.82 -43.84
CA SER A 191 14.04 -6.74 -44.38
C SER A 191 12.57 -6.86 -43.95
N TYR A 192 12.04 -8.09 -43.91
CA TYR A 192 10.79 -8.45 -43.24
C TYR A 192 10.69 -9.97 -43.05
N ILE A 193 9.68 -10.41 -42.30
CA ILE A 193 9.29 -11.82 -42.15
C ILE A 193 7.87 -11.98 -42.70
N THR A 194 7.66 -12.95 -43.58
CA THR A 194 6.35 -13.24 -44.18
C THR A 194 5.47 -14.08 -43.24
N GLY A 195 4.15 -14.09 -43.48
CA GLY A 195 3.18 -14.82 -42.64
C GLY A 195 3.34 -16.35 -42.63
N ASP A 196 3.99 -16.91 -43.66
CA ASP A 196 4.40 -18.31 -43.77
C ASP A 196 5.76 -18.61 -43.08
N GLY A 197 6.38 -17.61 -42.45
CA GLY A 197 7.61 -17.78 -41.68
C GLY A 197 8.87 -17.85 -42.53
N ILE A 198 8.95 -17.04 -43.59
CA ILE A 198 10.18 -16.83 -44.38
C ILE A 198 10.73 -15.44 -44.06
N GLU A 199 11.99 -15.39 -43.65
CA GLU A 199 12.78 -14.17 -43.50
C GLU A 199 13.29 -13.78 -44.89
N VAL A 200 13.03 -12.53 -45.29
CA VAL A 200 13.42 -11.98 -46.58
C VAL A 200 14.49 -10.91 -46.35
N TYR A 201 15.60 -11.04 -47.06
CA TYR A 201 16.71 -10.12 -47.06
C TYR A 201 16.85 -9.57 -48.49
N GLU A 202 16.16 -8.47 -48.78
CA GLU A 202 16.03 -7.94 -50.14
C GLU A 202 17.37 -7.48 -50.73
N GLU A 203 18.24 -6.91 -49.90
CA GLU A 203 19.59 -6.46 -50.26
C GLU A 203 20.46 -7.58 -50.85
N TYR A 204 20.36 -8.80 -50.31
CA TYR A 204 21.10 -9.97 -50.80
C TYR A 204 20.29 -10.85 -51.76
N GLY A 205 19.01 -10.54 -51.99
CA GLY A 205 18.07 -11.39 -52.73
C GLY A 205 17.76 -12.73 -52.05
N ILE A 206 18.02 -12.85 -50.74
CA ILE A 206 17.94 -14.12 -49.99
C ILE A 206 16.58 -14.26 -49.31
N ARG A 207 16.03 -15.48 -49.38
CA ARG A 207 14.79 -15.87 -48.68
C ARG A 207 15.06 -17.18 -47.94
N ILE A 208 14.92 -17.19 -46.62
CA ILE A 208 15.20 -18.35 -45.77
C ILE A 208 14.06 -18.58 -44.76
N PRO A 209 13.67 -19.83 -44.45
CA PRO A 209 12.73 -20.08 -43.36
C PRO A 209 13.28 -19.58 -42.02
N THR A 210 12.42 -19.07 -41.14
CA THR A 210 12.81 -18.54 -39.81
C THR A 210 13.66 -19.52 -38.99
N LYS A 211 13.30 -20.81 -39.01
CA LYS A 211 14.04 -21.89 -38.35
C LYS A 211 15.45 -22.12 -38.91
N LEU A 212 15.74 -21.72 -40.15
CA LEU A 212 17.09 -21.66 -40.71
C LEU A 212 17.79 -20.36 -40.31
N GLY A 213 17.08 -19.24 -40.30
CA GLY A 213 17.57 -17.96 -39.76
C GLY A 213 18.09 -18.08 -38.33
N ASP A 214 17.38 -18.80 -37.46
CA ASP A 214 17.81 -19.06 -36.08
C ASP A 214 19.13 -19.85 -36.02
N ILE A 215 19.28 -20.89 -36.85
CA ILE A 215 20.52 -21.68 -36.95
C ILE A 215 21.68 -20.81 -37.45
N ILE A 216 21.47 -19.98 -38.47
CA ILE A 216 22.49 -19.06 -38.98
C ILE A 216 22.88 -18.04 -37.90
N ARG A 217 21.91 -17.48 -37.16
CA ARG A 217 22.15 -16.57 -36.03
C ARG A 217 22.93 -17.25 -34.90
N GLU A 218 22.74 -18.54 -34.65
CA GLU A 218 23.55 -19.29 -33.69
C GLU A 218 24.99 -19.49 -34.17
N GLU A 219 25.22 -19.83 -35.44
CA GLU A 219 26.58 -19.94 -35.98
C GLU A 219 27.31 -18.58 -35.98
N PHE A 220 26.66 -17.49 -36.40
CA PHE A 220 27.26 -16.15 -36.39
C PHE A 220 27.53 -15.61 -34.98
N LYS A 221 26.71 -15.98 -33.98
CA LYS A 221 26.97 -15.62 -32.56
C LYS A 221 28.26 -16.24 -32.03
N LYS A 222 28.61 -17.47 -32.43
CA LYS A 222 29.83 -18.15 -31.94
C LYS A 222 31.08 -17.32 -32.26
N ASP A 223 31.17 -16.77 -33.47
CA ASP A 223 32.28 -15.90 -33.86
C ASP A 223 32.35 -14.61 -33.02
N ILE A 224 31.20 -14.00 -32.72
CA ILE A 224 31.13 -12.81 -31.84
C ILE A 224 31.66 -13.13 -30.44
N PHE A 225 31.29 -14.29 -29.86
CA PHE A 225 31.81 -14.71 -28.56
C PHE A 225 33.30 -15.06 -28.61
N ASN A 226 33.76 -15.73 -29.67
CA ASN A 226 35.19 -16.01 -29.90
C ASN A 226 36.00 -14.69 -29.98
N GLU A 227 35.51 -13.68 -30.70
CA GLU A 227 36.17 -12.36 -30.78
C GLU A 227 36.17 -11.55 -29.47
N ILE A 228 35.36 -11.95 -28.49
CA ILE A 228 35.31 -11.35 -27.15
C ILE A 228 36.23 -12.10 -26.18
N GLU A 229 36.33 -13.43 -26.26
CA GLU A 229 37.25 -14.21 -25.41
C GLU A 229 38.74 -14.03 -25.74
N PHE A 230 39.06 -13.50 -26.93
CA PHE A 230 40.43 -13.20 -27.39
C PHE A 230 40.81 -11.69 -27.31
N LYS A 231 40.14 -10.90 -26.46
CA LYS A 231 40.43 -9.46 -26.23
C LYS A 231 40.67 -9.12 -24.76
#